data_AF-A0A7X3R6Y1-F1
#
_entry.id   AF-A0A7X3R6Y1-F1
#
_cell.length_a   1.000
_cell.length_b   1.000
_cell.length_c   1.000
_cell.angle_alpha   90.00
_cell.angle_beta   90.00
_cell.angle_gamma   90.00
#
_symmetry.space_group_name_H-M   'P 1'
#
loop_
_entity.id
_entity.type
_entity.pdbx_description
1 polymer ?
#
loop_
_entity_poly.entity_id
_entity_poly.type
_entity_poly.pdbx_seq_one_letter_code
_entity_poly.pdbx_strand_id
1 'polypeptide(L)'
;MSRIEAWFVHISTILVGVTGVVYAVMRYLMEPADAYSVVSHPWQPGVQYLHIVVAPFAVFAIGLIWKNHVYDHYRRGLATGRRSGISMMLTMVPMVVSGYLIQVSVGEIWRVTWIVVHCIASFLWITGYLVHQVTHLRKKGILPIRKTPFSSVASTGIGPSDTR
;
A
#
# COMPACT_ATOMS: atom_id res chain seq x y z
N MET A 1 1.26 18.58 1.92
CA MET A 1 1.85 17.67 2.92
C MET A 1 3.18 18.23 3.38
N SER A 2 3.35 18.40 4.69
CA SER A 2 4.63 18.81 5.30
C SER A 2 5.64 17.65 5.25
N ARG A 3 6.93 17.94 5.47
CA ARG A 3 7.96 16.90 5.52
C ARG A 3 7.76 15.94 6.70
N ILE A 4 7.28 16.45 7.83
CA ILE A 4 7.04 15.66 9.04
C ILE A 4 5.87 14.70 8.82
N GLU A 5 4.76 15.19 8.24
CA GLU A 5 3.61 14.35 7.86
C GLU A 5 4.04 13.23 6.90
N ALA A 6 4.88 13.54 5.91
CA ALA A 6 5.40 12.56 4.97
C ALA A 6 6.20 11.46 5.69
N TRP A 7 7.17 11.84 6.51
CA TRP A 7 7.97 10.90 7.28
C TRP A 7 7.13 10.04 8.22
N PHE A 8 6.14 10.64 8.88
CA PHE A 8 5.25 9.91 9.77
C PHE A 8 4.42 8.86 9.03
N VAL A 9 3.89 9.19 7.85
CA VAL A 9 3.23 8.22 6.96
C VAL A 9 4.20 7.12 6.54
N HIS A 10 5.40 7.45 6.05
CA HIS A 10 6.36 6.46 5.61
C HIS A 10 6.78 5.49 6.72
N ILE A 11 7.12 6.01 7.89
CA ILE A 11 7.59 5.20 9.03
C ILE A 11 6.47 4.30 9.53
N SER A 12 5.26 4.84 9.73
CA SER A 12 4.13 4.03 10.19
C SER A 12 3.74 2.96 9.17
N THR A 13 3.72 3.28 7.88
CA THR A 13 3.52 2.31 6.78
C THR A 13 4.57 1.20 6.78
N ILE A 14 5.85 1.54 6.94
CA ILE A 14 6.94 0.56 6.95
C ILE A 14 6.82 -0.34 8.18
N LEU A 15 6.62 0.23 9.37
CA LEU A 15 6.52 -0.55 10.60
C LEU A 15 5.33 -1.50 10.57
N VAL A 16 4.14 -1.05 10.15
CA VAL A 16 2.96 -1.93 10.08
C VAL A 16 3.12 -3.00 8.99
N GLY A 17 3.70 -2.65 7.84
CA GLY A 17 3.92 -3.59 6.75
C GLY A 17 4.95 -4.67 7.12
N VAL A 18 6.09 -4.27 7.70
CA VAL A 18 7.15 -5.20 8.11
C VAL A 18 6.64 -6.15 9.20
N THR A 19 5.98 -5.62 10.23
CA THR A 19 5.44 -6.45 11.32
C THR A 19 4.38 -7.44 10.81
N GLY A 20 3.53 -7.01 9.86
CA GLY A 20 2.52 -7.88 9.26
C GLY A 20 3.14 -9.01 8.41
N VAL A 21 4.14 -8.69 7.59
CA VAL A 21 4.86 -9.69 6.77
C VAL A 21 5.61 -10.67 7.66
N VAL A 22 6.37 -10.19 8.65
CA VAL A 22 7.11 -11.05 9.57
C VAL A 22 6.15 -11.97 10.33
N TYR A 23 5.02 -11.44 10.81
CA TYR A 23 4.00 -12.25 11.47
C TYR A 23 3.43 -13.33 10.55
N ALA A 24 3.11 -12.99 9.29
CA ALA A 24 2.61 -13.95 8.31
C ALA A 24 3.64 -15.05 8.00
N VAL A 25 4.92 -14.69 7.85
CA VAL A 25 6.01 -15.67 7.66
C VAL A 25 6.09 -16.61 8.86
N MET A 26 6.09 -16.07 10.08
CA MET A 26 6.10 -16.91 11.28
C MET A 26 4.89 -17.85 11.32
N ARG A 27 3.69 -17.36 10.99
CA ARG A 27 2.46 -18.15 11.11
C ARG A 27 2.34 -19.24 10.05
N TYR A 28 2.76 -18.98 8.82
CA TYR A 28 2.44 -19.83 7.66
C TYR A 28 3.65 -20.55 7.05
N LEU A 29 4.86 -20.07 7.29
CA LEU A 29 6.07 -20.60 6.64
C LEU A 29 7.08 -21.22 7.64
N MET A 30 6.89 -21.04 8.94
CA MET A 30 7.74 -21.66 9.97
C MET A 30 7.06 -22.89 10.57
N GLU A 31 7.86 -23.93 10.82
CA GLU A 31 7.40 -25.16 11.45
C GLU A 31 7.28 -24.99 12.97
N PRO A 32 6.21 -25.49 13.60
CA PRO A 32 6.11 -25.51 15.06
C PRO A 32 7.23 -26.33 15.70
N ALA A 33 7.70 -25.88 16.87
CA ALA A 33 8.79 -26.54 17.59
C ALA A 33 8.44 -27.95 18.10
N ASP A 34 7.15 -28.24 18.30
CA ASP A 34 6.63 -29.54 18.70
C ASP A 34 5.19 -29.75 18.21
N ALA A 35 4.73 -31.01 18.23
CA ALA A 35 3.43 -31.42 17.68
C ALA A 35 2.20 -30.82 18.38
N TYR A 36 2.37 -30.27 19.59
CA TYR A 36 1.30 -29.66 20.37
C TYR A 36 1.43 -28.13 20.47
N SER A 37 2.43 -27.54 19.81
CA SER A 37 2.64 -26.11 19.86
C SER A 37 1.53 -25.35 19.12
N VAL A 38 0.91 -24.42 19.83
CA VAL A 38 -0.12 -23.52 19.30
C VAL A 38 0.49 -22.45 18.38
N VAL A 39 1.77 -22.14 18.57
CA VAL A 39 2.53 -21.15 17.80
C VAL A 39 3.62 -21.81 16.98
N SER A 40 3.89 -21.26 15.80
CA SER A 40 4.93 -21.74 14.92
C SER A 40 6.32 -21.25 15.34
N HIS A 41 6.42 -20.09 15.98
CA HIS A 41 7.69 -19.51 16.42
C HIS A 41 7.54 -18.81 17.79
N PRO A 42 8.52 -18.88 18.72
CA PRO A 42 8.40 -18.29 20.06
C PRO A 42 8.11 -16.78 20.06
N TRP A 43 8.60 -16.05 19.05
CA TRP A 43 8.36 -14.60 18.91
C TRP A 43 7.05 -14.25 18.19
N GLN A 44 6.29 -15.23 17.70
CA GLN A 44 5.04 -14.98 16.97
C GLN A 44 4.05 -14.10 17.77
N PRO A 45 3.79 -14.33 19.07
CA PRO A 45 2.91 -13.45 19.86
C PRO A 45 3.47 -12.03 19.98
N GLY A 46 4.79 -11.89 20.18
CA GLY A 46 5.44 -10.59 20.29
C GLY A 46 5.29 -9.75 19.03
N VAL A 47 5.50 -10.35 17.85
CA VAL A 47 5.31 -9.66 16.56
C VAL A 47 3.82 -9.32 16.34
N GLN A 48 2.89 -10.18 16.76
CA GLN A 48 1.46 -9.89 16.70
C GLN A 48 1.09 -8.65 17.51
N TYR A 49 1.55 -8.58 18.77
CA TYR A 49 1.28 -7.41 19.62
C TYR A 49 1.89 -6.14 19.05
N LEU A 50 3.12 -6.23 18.54
CA LEU A 50 3.77 -5.09 17.89
C LEU A 50 2.97 -4.60 16.67
N HIS A 51 2.48 -5.52 15.83
CA HIS A 51 1.65 -5.17 14.69
C HIS A 51 0.35 -4.44 15.11
N ILE A 52 -0.32 -4.95 16.15
CA ILE A 52 -1.54 -4.34 16.71
C ILE A 52 -1.26 -2.94 17.26
N VAL A 53 -0.15 -2.73 17.94
CA VAL A 53 0.23 -1.43 18.52
C VAL A 53 0.61 -0.41 17.44
N VAL A 54 1.30 -0.86 16.38
CA VAL A 54 1.76 0.02 15.31
C VAL A 54 0.64 0.40 14.34
N ALA A 55 -0.34 -0.48 14.11
CA ALA A 55 -1.42 -0.24 13.15
C ALA A 55 -2.20 1.09 13.37
N PRO A 56 -2.59 1.47 14.61
CA PRO A 56 -3.21 2.77 14.89
C PRO A 56 -2.38 3.98 14.43
N PHE A 57 -1.04 3.91 14.47
CA PHE A 57 -0.20 5.00 13.99
C PHE A 57 -0.32 5.19 12.48
N ALA A 58 -0.44 4.11 11.71
CA ALA A 58 -0.66 4.19 10.26
C ALA A 58 -2.04 4.78 9.94
N VAL A 59 -3.08 4.37 10.66
CA VAL A 59 -4.43 4.95 10.52
C VAL A 59 -4.42 6.44 10.85
N PHE A 60 -3.78 6.82 11.96
CA PHE A 60 -3.64 8.20 12.37
C PHE A 60 -2.84 9.03 11.35
N ALA A 61 -1.74 8.50 10.82
CA ALA A 61 -0.94 9.17 9.80
C ALA A 61 -1.75 9.49 8.55
N ILE A 62 -2.61 8.56 8.12
CA ILE A 62 -3.53 8.80 6.99
C ILE A 62 -4.56 9.87 7.35
N GLY A 63 -5.07 9.85 8.59
CA GLY A 63 -5.96 10.89 9.12
C GLY A 63 -5.34 12.29 9.09
N LEU A 64 -4.06 12.42 9.47
CA LEU A 64 -3.33 13.69 9.45
C LEU A 64 -3.25 14.28 8.04
N ILE A 65 -2.95 13.45 7.04
CA ILE A 65 -2.84 13.91 5.64
C ILE A 65 -4.21 14.03 4.95
N TRP A 66 -5.30 13.66 5.61
CA TRP A 66 -6.61 13.53 4.97
C TRP A 66 -7.06 14.82 4.31
N LYS A 67 -7.14 15.93 5.07
CA LYS A 67 -7.63 17.22 4.54
C LYS A 67 -6.72 17.78 3.46
N ASN A 68 -5.42 17.88 3.76
CA ASN A 68 -4.46 18.63 2.94
C ASN A 68 -3.89 17.83 1.75
N HIS A 69 -4.11 16.52 1.71
CA HIS A 69 -3.61 15.65 0.64
C HIS A 69 -4.73 14.83 0.01
N VAL A 70 -5.44 14.01 0.79
CA VAL A 70 -6.44 13.09 0.21
C VAL A 70 -7.65 13.86 -0.34
N TYR A 71 -8.29 14.67 0.51
CA TYR A 71 -9.50 15.42 0.20
C TYR A 71 -9.25 16.52 -0.83
N ASP A 72 -8.16 17.29 -0.67
CA ASP A 72 -7.79 18.35 -1.62
C ASP A 72 -7.52 17.81 -3.03
N HIS A 73 -6.81 16.68 -3.16
CA HIS A 73 -6.59 16.05 -4.47
C HIS A 73 -7.87 15.45 -5.05
N TYR A 74 -8.76 14.91 -4.22
CA TYR A 74 -10.06 14.40 -4.65
C TYR A 74 -10.95 15.53 -5.19
N ARG A 75 -11.08 16.63 -4.44
CA ARG A 75 -11.92 17.78 -4.78
C ARG A 75 -11.41 18.54 -6.00
N ARG A 76 -10.10 18.72 -6.14
CA ARG A 76 -9.48 19.43 -7.28
C ARG A 76 -9.45 18.60 -8.55
N GLY A 77 -9.87 17.33 -8.52
CA GLY A 77 -9.99 16.48 -9.69
C GLY A 77 -8.67 16.23 -10.43
N LEU A 78 -7.52 16.40 -9.77
CA LEU A 78 -6.20 16.32 -10.39
C LEU A 78 -6.01 14.94 -11.04
N ALA A 79 -6.01 14.88 -12.37
CA ALA A 79 -5.92 13.64 -13.13
C ALA A 79 -4.66 12.83 -12.80
N THR A 80 -3.58 13.54 -12.44
CA THR A 80 -2.31 12.96 -12.03
C THR A 80 -2.39 12.31 -10.64
N GLY A 81 -2.49 10.99 -10.60
CA GLY A 81 -2.39 10.20 -9.36
C GLY A 81 -3.74 9.88 -8.68
N ARG A 82 -4.87 10.36 -9.23
CA ARG A 82 -6.21 10.10 -8.70
C ARG A 82 -6.57 8.62 -8.63
N ARG A 83 -6.27 7.86 -9.69
CA ARG A 83 -6.54 6.41 -9.72
C ARG A 83 -5.78 5.66 -8.63
N SER A 84 -4.49 5.95 -8.47
CA SER A 84 -3.66 5.36 -7.40
C SER A 84 -4.11 5.80 -6.00
N GLY A 85 -4.53 7.05 -5.82
CA GLY A 85 -5.02 7.53 -4.52
C GLY A 85 -6.35 6.88 -4.13
N ILE A 86 -7.28 6.75 -5.07
CA ILE A 86 -8.58 6.11 -4.84
C ILE A 86 -8.40 4.60 -4.57
N SER A 87 -7.57 3.90 -5.36
CA SER A 87 -7.30 2.48 -5.12
C SER A 87 -6.69 2.24 -3.73
N MET A 88 -5.84 3.15 -3.26
CA MET A 88 -5.27 3.11 -1.93
C MET A 88 -6.32 3.31 -0.82
N MET A 89 -7.29 4.19 -1.01
CA MET A 89 -8.39 4.37 -0.06
C MET A 89 -9.32 3.16 -0.03
N LEU A 90 -9.66 2.62 -1.20
CA LEU A 90 -10.52 1.45 -1.31
C LEU A 90 -9.92 0.18 -0.71
N THR A 91 -8.59 0.06 -0.69
CA THR A 91 -7.88 -1.08 -0.07
C THR A 91 -7.61 -0.84 1.41
N MET A 92 -7.42 0.41 1.84
CA MET A 92 -7.15 0.74 3.24
C MET A 92 -8.34 0.42 4.17
N VAL A 93 -9.56 0.78 3.77
CA VAL A 93 -10.76 0.55 4.59
C VAL A 93 -10.96 -0.94 4.92
N PRO A 94 -11.05 -1.86 3.94
CA PRO A 94 -11.20 -3.29 4.23
C PRO A 94 -10.00 -3.85 4.99
N MET A 95 -8.78 -3.36 4.75
CA MET A 95 -7.59 -3.78 5.51
C MET A 95 -7.74 -3.45 7.01
N VAL A 96 -8.08 -2.21 7.35
CA VAL A 96 -8.21 -1.79 8.76
C VAL A 96 -9.39 -2.48 9.45
N VAL A 97 -10.55 -2.51 8.78
CA VAL A 97 -11.77 -3.11 9.34
C VAL A 97 -11.59 -4.61 9.57
N SER A 98 -11.05 -5.34 8.59
CA SER A 98 -10.80 -6.78 8.74
C SER A 98 -9.80 -7.07 9.86
N GLY A 99 -8.79 -6.22 10.08
CA GLY A 99 -7.84 -6.37 11.18
C GLY A 99 -8.52 -6.37 12.56
N TYR A 100 -9.51 -5.49 12.76
CA TYR A 100 -10.34 -5.48 13.95
C TYR A 100 -11.27 -6.69 14.02
N LEU A 101 -11.92 -7.05 12.91
CA LEU A 101 -12.87 -8.15 12.86
C LEU A 101 -12.21 -9.51 13.15
N ILE A 102 -10.93 -9.71 12.81
CA ILE A 102 -10.17 -10.91 13.21
C ILE A 102 -10.15 -11.07 14.75
N GLN A 103 -10.01 -9.98 15.50
CA GLN A 103 -9.89 -10.01 16.96
C GLN A 103 -11.23 -10.36 17.65
N VAL A 104 -12.33 -9.85 17.12
CA VAL A 104 -13.67 -9.99 17.74
C VAL A 104 -14.49 -11.16 17.19
N SER A 105 -14.03 -11.82 16.12
CA SER A 105 -14.76 -12.94 15.53
C SER A 105 -14.67 -14.21 16.37
N VAL A 106 -15.82 -14.68 16.84
CA VAL A 106 -15.93 -15.93 17.63
C VAL A 106 -15.97 -17.16 16.70
N GLY A 107 -16.71 -17.09 15.60
CA GLY A 107 -16.85 -18.21 14.66
C GLY A 107 -15.60 -18.40 13.79
N GLU A 108 -15.18 -19.66 13.63
CA GLU A 108 -14.01 -20.03 12.81
C GLU A 108 -14.14 -19.54 11.37
N ILE A 109 -15.30 -19.76 10.73
CA ILE A 109 -15.52 -19.39 9.33
C ILE A 109 -15.36 -17.88 9.10
N TRP A 110 -15.85 -17.08 10.05
CA TRP A 110 -15.73 -15.62 10.01
C TRP A 110 -14.29 -15.19 10.23
N ARG A 111 -13.61 -15.79 11.22
CA ARG A 111 -12.19 -15.52 11.48
C ARG A 111 -11.33 -15.79 10.26
N VAL A 112 -11.49 -16.94 9.61
CA VAL A 112 -10.75 -17.29 8.37
C VAL A 112 -11.08 -16.31 7.24
N THR A 113 -12.36 -15.97 7.06
CA THR A 113 -12.79 -14.99 6.05
C THR A 113 -12.09 -13.65 6.25
N TRP A 114 -12.07 -13.12 7.49
CA TRP A 114 -11.42 -11.84 7.77
C TRP A 114 -9.91 -11.90 7.64
N ILE A 115 -9.26 -13.03 7.96
CA ILE A 115 -7.83 -13.24 7.69
C ILE A 115 -7.55 -13.11 6.20
N VAL A 116 -8.32 -13.79 5.34
CA VAL A 116 -8.13 -13.74 3.88
C VAL A 116 -8.35 -12.32 3.35
N VAL A 117 -9.45 -11.67 3.76
CA VAL A 117 -9.74 -10.28 3.38
C VAL A 117 -8.60 -9.35 3.81
N HIS A 118 -8.11 -9.49 5.04
CA HIS A 118 -7.03 -8.68 5.58
C HIS A 118 -5.73 -8.87 4.79
N CYS A 119 -5.33 -10.11 4.52
CA CYS A 119 -4.12 -10.41 3.77
C CYS A 119 -4.18 -9.87 2.33
N ILE A 120 -5.29 -10.08 1.62
CA ILE A 120 -5.46 -9.57 0.24
C ILE A 120 -5.45 -8.04 0.23
N ALA A 121 -6.23 -7.41 1.11
CA ALA A 121 -6.30 -5.95 1.18
C ALA A 121 -4.94 -5.34 1.55
N SER A 122 -4.20 -5.95 2.49
CA SER A 122 -2.85 -5.54 2.88
C SER A 122 -1.86 -5.63 1.73
N PHE A 123 -1.88 -6.74 0.98
CA PHE A 123 -1.02 -6.91 -0.18
C PHE A 123 -1.30 -5.86 -1.26
N LEU A 124 -2.57 -5.63 -1.60
CA LEU A 124 -2.98 -4.60 -2.55
C LEU A 124 -2.62 -3.19 -2.08
N TRP A 125 -2.73 -2.93 -0.78
CA TRP A 125 -2.39 -1.63 -0.21
C TRP A 125 -0.88 -1.36 -0.22
N ILE A 126 -0.04 -2.32 0.19
CA ILE A 126 1.43 -2.17 0.16
C ILE A 126 1.92 -1.98 -1.28
N THR A 127 1.45 -2.83 -2.21
CA THR A 127 1.82 -2.72 -3.63
C THR A 127 1.33 -1.41 -4.25
N GLY A 128 0.08 -1.04 -3.98
CA GLY A 128 -0.50 0.25 -4.39
C GLY A 128 0.30 1.43 -3.84
N TYR A 129 0.76 1.36 -2.59
CA TYR A 129 1.55 2.40 -1.96
C TYR A 129 2.90 2.57 -2.66
N LEU A 130 3.61 1.47 -2.90
CA LEU A 130 4.89 1.49 -3.63
C LEU A 130 4.73 2.05 -5.04
N VAL A 131 3.69 1.63 -5.77
CA VAL A 131 3.37 2.17 -7.10
C VAL A 131 3.08 3.67 -7.01
N HIS A 132 2.30 4.11 -6.02
CA HIS A 132 2.01 5.52 -5.80
C HIS A 132 3.30 6.32 -5.56
N GLN A 133 4.22 5.84 -4.71
CA GLN A 133 5.50 6.49 -4.46
C GLN A 133 6.39 6.52 -5.71
N VAL A 134 6.53 5.41 -6.44
CA VAL A 134 7.33 5.34 -7.66
C VAL A 134 6.80 6.29 -8.73
N THR A 135 5.47 6.38 -8.89
CA THR A 135 4.88 7.33 -9.86
C THR A 135 5.15 8.78 -9.47
N HIS A 136 5.21 9.09 -8.18
CA HIS A 136 5.57 10.42 -7.69
C HIS A 136 7.07 10.73 -7.90
N LEU A 137 7.96 9.78 -7.61
CA LEU A 137 9.41 9.92 -7.84
C LEU A 137 9.77 10.09 -9.32
N ARG A 138 9.10 9.33 -10.22
CA ARG A 138 9.25 9.49 -11.67
C ARG A 138 8.83 10.88 -12.14
N LYS A 139 7.73 11.41 -11.60
CA LYS A 139 7.25 12.76 -11.95
C LYS A 139 8.16 13.87 -11.44
N LYS A 140 8.85 13.66 -10.32
CA LYS A 140 9.89 14.58 -9.82
C LYS A 140 11.20 14.53 -10.62
N GLY A 141 11.29 13.68 -11.66
CA GLY A 141 12.49 13.53 -12.48
C GLY A 141 13.64 12.79 -11.79
N ILE A 142 13.40 12.20 -10.62
CA ILE A 142 14.41 11.43 -9.85
C ILE A 142 14.62 10.05 -10.48
N LEU A 143 13.57 9.46 -11.06
CA LEU A 143 13.64 8.21 -11.81
C LEU A 143 13.35 8.46 -13.29
N PRO A 144 14.05 7.80 -14.23
CA PRO A 144 13.82 7.99 -15.65
C PRO A 144 12.38 7.63 -16.02
N ILE A 145 11.69 8.55 -16.70
CA ILE A 145 10.39 8.28 -17.32
C ILE A 145 10.67 7.36 -18.51
N ARG A 146 10.16 6.13 -18.49
CA ARG A 146 10.20 5.23 -19.65
C ARG A 146 9.47 5.90 -20.80
N LYS A 147 10.21 6.52 -21.73
CA LYS A 147 9.69 6.91 -23.04
C LYS A 147 9.35 5.61 -23.76
N THR A 148 8.07 5.39 -24.05
CA THR A 148 7.68 4.30 -24.94
C THR A 148 8.30 4.58 -26.33
N PRO A 149 8.85 3.58 -27.04
CA PRO A 149 9.58 3.82 -28.29
C PRO A 149 8.71 4.30 -29.46
N PHE A 150 7.39 4.42 -29.28
CA PHE A 150 6.44 4.44 -30.40
C PHE A 150 6.01 5.84 -30.88
N SER A 151 6.70 6.92 -30.48
CA SER A 151 6.33 8.28 -30.94
C SER A 151 7.34 8.92 -31.89
N SER A 152 8.19 8.14 -32.57
CA SER A 152 9.25 8.65 -33.45
C SER A 152 9.04 8.38 -34.96
N VAL A 153 7.88 7.86 -35.39
CA VAL A 153 7.64 7.53 -36.81
C VAL A 153 6.38 8.23 -37.30
N ALA A 154 6.44 9.55 -37.49
CA ALA A 154 5.50 10.29 -38.36
C ALA A 154 5.93 11.76 -38.53
N SER A 155 7.13 12.04 -39.04
CA SER A 155 7.42 13.34 -39.66
C SER A 155 8.65 13.30 -40.58
N THR A 156 8.71 12.35 -41.51
CA THR A 156 9.54 12.55 -42.71
C THR A 156 8.67 13.27 -43.72
N GLY A 157 8.91 14.58 -43.84
CA GLY A 157 8.19 15.48 -44.71
C GLY A 157 8.35 15.11 -46.19
N ILE A 158 7.24 15.21 -46.91
CA ILE A 158 7.24 15.39 -48.35
C ILE A 158 7.08 16.90 -48.56
N GLY A 159 8.18 17.56 -48.92
CA GLY A 159 8.21 18.99 -49.26
C GLY A 159 7.49 19.26 -50.60
N PRO A 160 7.03 20.49 -50.84
CA PRO A 160 6.39 20.86 -52.09
C PRO A 160 7.45 20.92 -53.21
N SER A 161 7.27 20.13 -54.26
CA SER A 161 8.03 20.25 -55.50
C SER A 161 7.47 21.39 -56.33
N ASP A 162 8.03 22.59 -56.14
CA ASP A 162 8.00 23.66 -57.14
C ASP A 162 9.17 23.42 -58.11
N THR A 163 8.88 23.20 -59.39
CA THR A 163 9.67 23.71 -60.53
C THR A 163 9.03 23.32 -61.88
N ARG A 164 8.51 24.35 -62.56
CA ARG A 164 8.28 24.54 -64.01
C ARG A 164 7.29 23.65 -64.75
#